data_AF-A0A7C2S7N0-F1
#
_entry.id   AF-A0A7C2S7N0-F1
#
_cell.length_a   1.000
_cell.length_b   1.000
_cell.length_c   1.000
_cell.angle_alpha   90.00
_cell.angle_beta   90.00
_cell.angle_gamma   90.00
#
_symmetry.space_group_name_H-M   'P 1'
#
loop_
_entity.id
_entity.type
_entity.pdbx_description
1 polymer ?
#
loop_
_entity_poly.entity_id
_entity_poly.type
_entity_poly.pdbx_seq_one_letter_code
_entity_poly.pdbx_strand_id
1 'polypeptide(L)'
;MNWRKVRRIFLFYSMTIAGFITAVTGFILYFWPRGPKAGQLVIFGFQKNFWQDIHTYLALTAAVLIILHIIENRACVKMYVKETLRG
;
A
#
# COMPACT_ATOMS: atom_id res chain seq x y z
N MET A 1 -13.18 1.14 26.25
CA MET A 1 -12.79 1.21 24.82
C MET A 1 -12.62 -0.22 24.29
N ASN A 2 -13.32 -0.61 23.22
CA ASN A 2 -13.23 -1.98 22.70
C ASN A 2 -11.95 -2.13 21.85
N TRP A 3 -10.91 -2.70 22.45
CA TRP A 3 -9.57 -2.82 21.86
C TRP A 3 -9.55 -3.51 20.48
N ARG A 4 -10.45 -4.48 20.26
CA ARG A 4 -10.60 -5.16 18.96
C ARG A 4 -11.11 -4.22 17.87
N LYS A 5 -12.07 -3.35 18.19
CA LYS A 5 -12.59 -2.35 17.24
C LYS A 5 -11.51 -1.33 16.90
N VAL A 6 -10.77 -0.83 17.89
CA VAL A 6 -9.66 0.11 17.67
C VAL A 6 -8.59 -0.49 16.76
N ARG A 7 -8.18 -1.74 17.00
CA ARG A 7 -7.20 -2.43 16.14
C ARG A 7 -7.67 -2.53 14.68
N ARG A 8 -8.93 -2.88 14.46
CA ARG A 8 -9.50 -2.99 13.10
C ARG A 8 -9.55 -1.64 12.39
N ILE A 9 -9.97 -0.60 13.10
CA ILE A 9 -10.01 0.78 12.58
C ILE A 9 -8.59 1.24 12.23
N PHE A 10 -7.64 1.01 13.13
CA PHE A 10 -6.23 1.37 12.90
C PHE A 10 -5.64 0.65 11.69
N LEU A 11 -5.83 -0.67 11.57
CA LEU A 11 -5.39 -1.45 10.41
C LEU A 11 -6.00 -0.93 9.10
N PHE A 12 -7.30 -0.62 9.11
CA PHE A 12 -7.98 -0.11 7.92
C PHE A 12 -7.38 1.23 7.47
N TYR A 13 -7.29 2.21 8.36
CA TYR A 13 -6.76 3.52 8.02
C TYR A 13 -5.28 3.48 7.63
N SER A 14 -4.46 2.69 8.32
CA SER A 14 -3.04 2.56 7.96
C SER A 14 -2.86 1.96 6.58
N MET A 15 -3.66 0.95 6.20
CA MET A 15 -3.66 0.39 4.85
C MET A 15 -4.10 1.40 3.80
N THR A 16 -5.18 2.14 4.05
CA THR A 16 -5.69 3.13 3.10
C THR A 16 -4.69 4.24 2.85
N ILE A 17 -4.06 4.76 3.91
CA ILE A 17 -3.05 5.81 3.81
C ILE A 17 -1.81 5.28 3.09
N ALA A 18 -1.28 4.11 3.49
CA ALA A 18 -0.11 3.51 2.85
C ALA A 18 -0.37 3.23 1.36
N GLY A 19 -1.55 2.68 1.03
CA GLY A 19 -1.96 2.42 -0.35
C GLY A 19 -2.10 3.69 -1.18
N PHE A 20 -2.69 4.74 -0.62
CA PHE A 20 -2.81 6.04 -1.31
C PHE A 20 -1.44 6.65 -1.61
N ILE A 21 -0.53 6.69 -0.63
CA ILE A 21 0.82 7.24 -0.85
C ILE A 21 1.60 6.36 -1.84
N THR A 22 1.44 5.04 -1.79
CA THR A 22 2.04 4.11 -2.77
C THR A 22 1.54 4.41 -4.18
N ALA A 23 0.24 4.67 -4.35
CA ALA A 23 -0.33 5.06 -5.65
C ALA A 23 0.25 6.37 -6.17
N VAL A 24 0.30 7.42 -5.32
CA VAL A 24 0.86 8.73 -5.69
C VAL A 24 2.33 8.61 -6.10
N THR A 25 3.14 7.92 -5.30
CA THR A 25 4.56 7.69 -5.63
C THR A 25 4.73 6.83 -6.89
N GLY A 26 3.84 5.87 -7.11
CA GLY A 26 3.78 5.08 -8.33
C GLY A 26 3.52 5.95 -9.56
N PHE A 27 2.59 6.91 -9.49
CA PHE A 27 2.36 7.87 -10.58
C PHE A 27 3.59 8.75 -10.84
N ILE A 28 4.22 9.27 -9.78
CA ILE A 28 5.44 10.09 -9.91
C ILE A 28 6.55 9.30 -10.63
N LEU A 29 6.76 8.04 -10.26
CA LEU A 29 7.76 7.17 -10.88
C LEU A 29 7.38 6.75 -12.29
N TYR A 30 6.09 6.54 -12.56
CA TYR A 30 5.57 6.18 -13.89
C TYR A 30 5.83 7.29 -14.91
N PHE A 31 5.57 8.55 -14.53
CA PHE A 31 5.84 9.73 -15.37
C PHE A 31 7.30 10.20 -15.31
N TRP A 32 8.17 9.53 -14.56
CA TRP A 32 9.57 9.92 -14.47
C TRP A 32 10.29 9.71 -15.82
N PRO A 33 11.04 10.70 -16.34
CA PRO A 33 11.73 10.59 -17.61
C PRO A 33 12.69 9.38 -17.65
N ARG A 34 12.85 8.75 -18.81
CA ARG A 34 13.77 7.61 -18.98
C ARG A 34 15.03 8.07 -19.71
N GLY A 35 16.21 7.66 -19.24
CA GLY A 35 17.49 7.95 -19.91
C GLY A 35 18.69 8.01 -18.95
N PRO A 36 19.92 8.16 -19.48
CA PRO A 36 21.16 8.10 -18.69
C PRO A 36 21.26 9.16 -17.60
N LYS A 37 20.63 10.33 -17.80
CA LYS A 37 20.61 11.44 -16.83
C LYS A 37 19.36 11.47 -15.96
N ALA A 38 18.42 10.55 -16.14
CA ALA A 38 17.14 10.58 -15.44
C ALA A 38 17.26 10.42 -13.92
N GLY A 39 18.30 9.73 -13.43
CA GLY A 39 18.56 9.59 -11.99
C GLY A 39 19.05 10.89 -11.32
N GLN A 40 19.53 11.86 -12.10
CA GLN A 40 20.03 13.15 -11.61
C GLN A 40 18.93 14.23 -11.57
N LEU A 41 17.75 13.95 -12.13
CA LEU A 41 16.62 14.86 -12.09
C LEU A 41 16.12 15.00 -10.66
N VAL A 42 15.78 16.22 -10.28
CA VAL A 42 15.18 16.55 -9.00
C VAL A 42 13.73 16.97 -9.27
N ILE A 43 12.78 16.18 -8.78
CA ILE A 43 11.34 16.45 -8.88
C ILE A 43 10.81 16.59 -7.46
N PHE A 44 10.10 17.70 -7.19
CA PHE A 44 9.64 18.10 -5.86
C PHE A 44 10.76 18.12 -4.79
N GLY A 45 11.97 18.52 -5.19
CA GLY A 45 13.13 18.61 -4.28
C GLY A 45 13.86 17.29 -4.01
N PHE A 46 13.40 16.16 -4.58
CA PHE A 46 14.01 14.86 -4.37
C PHE A 46 14.46 14.18 -5.66
N GLN A 47 15.52 13.38 -5.57
CA GLN A 47 16.01 12.55 -6.67
C GLN A 47 15.13 11.32 -6.89
N LYS A 48 15.25 10.70 -8.07
CA LYS A 48 14.50 9.48 -8.42
C LYS A 48 14.61 8.37 -7.37
N ASN A 49 15.81 8.16 -6.84
CA ASN A 49 16.09 7.09 -5.88
C ASN A 49 15.25 7.25 -4.61
N PHE A 50 15.09 8.47 -4.12
CA PHE A 50 14.25 8.74 -2.95
C PHE A 50 12.78 8.35 -3.17
N TRP A 51 12.24 8.71 -4.34
CA TRP A 51 10.88 8.31 -4.72
C TRP A 51 10.75 6.79 -4.87
N GLN A 52 11.77 6.12 -5.40
CA GLN A 52 11.82 4.66 -5.49
C GLN A 52 11.87 3.99 -4.12
N ASP A 53 12.68 4.50 -3.20
CA ASP A 53 12.82 3.97 -1.85
C ASP A 53 11.49 4.09 -1.10
N ILE A 54 10.90 5.29 -1.07
CA ILE A 54 9.59 5.51 -0.43
C ILE A 54 8.52 4.61 -1.04
N HIS A 55 8.44 4.54 -2.38
CA HIS A 55 7.45 3.69 -3.04
C HIS A 55 7.61 2.22 -2.65
N THR A 56 8.85 1.72 -2.62
CA THR A 56 9.15 0.32 -2.32
C THR A 56 8.84 -0.02 -0.86
N TYR A 57 9.28 0.81 0.09
CA TYR A 57 9.02 0.59 1.52
C TYR A 57 7.54 0.69 1.85
N LEU A 58 6.80 1.63 1.24
CA LEU A 58 5.36 1.75 1.44
C LEU A 58 4.59 0.60 0.79
N ALA A 59 4.98 0.15 -0.40
CA ALA A 59 4.36 -1.00 -1.05
C ALA A 59 4.54 -2.28 -0.22
N LEU A 60 5.75 -2.53 0.29
CA LEU A 60 6.03 -3.66 1.20
C LEU A 60 5.21 -3.55 2.49
N THR A 61 5.17 -2.36 3.10
CA THR A 61 4.37 -2.11 4.31
C THR A 61 2.89 -2.35 4.07
N ALA A 62 2.35 -1.83 2.95
CA ALA A 62 0.97 -2.04 2.56
C ALA A 62 0.66 -3.53 2.35
N ALA A 63 1.56 -4.29 1.71
CA ALA A 63 1.41 -5.73 1.53
C ALA A 63 1.30 -6.46 2.89
N VAL A 64 2.18 -6.15 3.84
CA VAL A 64 2.12 -6.72 5.20
C VAL A 64 0.81 -6.35 5.89
N LEU A 65 0.38 -5.09 5.80
CA LEU A 65 -0.88 -4.65 6.41
C LEU A 65 -2.11 -5.35 5.79
N ILE A 66 -2.12 -5.58 4.48
CA ILE A 66 -3.17 -6.34 3.79
C ILE A 66 -3.22 -7.78 4.30
N ILE A 67 -2.06 -8.44 4.47
CA ILE A 67 -2.00 -9.80 5.02
C ILE A 67 -2.57 -9.82 6.44
N LEU A 68 -2.16 -8.88 7.31
CA LEU A 68 -2.69 -8.76 8.67
C LEU A 68 -4.20 -8.52 8.69
N HIS A 69 -4.71 -7.71 7.77
CA HIS A 69 -6.13 -7.44 7.62
C HIS A 69 -6.93 -8.68 7.22
N ILE A 70 -6.40 -9.49 6.31
CA ILE A 70 -7.02 -10.77 5.89
C ILE A 70 -7.08 -11.73 7.09
N ILE A 71 -5.99 -11.84 7.87
CA ILE A 71 -5.93 -12.72 9.05
C ILE A 71 -6.96 -12.29 10.12
N GLU A 72 -7.08 -10.99 10.37
CA GLU A 72 -8.03 -10.43 11.33
C GLU A 72 -9.49 -10.61 10.89
N ASN A 73 -9.74 -10.63 9.56
CA ASN A 73 -11.07 -10.78 8.96
C ASN A 73 -11.32 -12.15 8.32
N ARG A 74 -10.55 -13.18 8.71
CA ARG A 74 -10.60 -14.54 8.12
C ARG A 74 -12.00 -15.16 8.02
N ALA A 75 -12.88 -14.85 8.98
CA ALA A 75 -14.26 -15.35 9.00
C ALA A 75 -15.08 -14.79 7.83
N CYS A 76 -14.95 -13.49 7.55
CA CYS A 76 -15.58 -12.86 6.38
C CYS A 76 -14.99 -13.44 5.09
N VAL A 77 -13.66 -13.56 5.00
CA VAL A 77 -12.99 -14.12 3.81
C VAL A 77 -13.48 -15.53 3.51
N LYS A 78 -13.59 -16.39 4.52
CA LYS A 78 -14.12 -17.75 4.38
C LYS A 78 -15.58 -17.76 3.91
N MET A 79 -16.39 -16.82 4.40
CA MET A 79 -17.77 -16.63 3.96
C MET A 79 -17.84 -16.23 2.48
N TYR A 80 -17.07 -15.22 2.06
CA TYR A 80 -17.02 -14.77 0.68
C TYR A 80 -16.58 -15.89 -0.27
N VAL A 81 -15.50 -16.60 0.04
CA VAL A 81 -15.02 -17.73 -0.78
C VAL A 81 -16.09 -18.81 -0.90
N LYS A 82 -16.75 -19.17 0.22
CA LYS A 82 -17.80 -20.19 0.21
C LYS A 82 -18.99 -19.79 -0.66
N GLU A 83 -19.40 -18.53 -0.61
CA GLU A 83 -20.50 -18.02 -1.44
C GLU A 83 -20.11 -17.93 -2.93
N THR A 84 -18.89 -17.49 -3.25
CA THR A 84 -18.40 -17.47 -4.64
C THR A 84 -18.32 -18.85 -5.27
N LEU A 85 -17.95 -19.88 -4.50
CA LEU A 85 -17.88 -21.28 -4.98
C LEU A 85 -19.23 -22.01 -5.00
N ARG A 86 -20.28 -21.39 -4.43
CA ARG A 86 -21.65 -21.91 -4.43
C ARG A 86 -22.48 -21.41 -5.61
N GLY A 87 -22.03 -20.36 -6.30
CA GLY A 87 -22.54 -19.96 -7.61
C GLY A 87 -22.02 -20.88 -8.70
#